data_AF-A0A820C5I8-F1
#
_entry.id   AF-A0A820C5I8-F1
#
_cell.length_a   1.000
_cell.length_b   1.000
_cell.length_c   1.000
_cell.angle_alpha   90.00
_cell.angle_beta   90.00
_cell.angle_gamma   90.00
#
_symmetry.space_group_name_H-M   'P 1'
#
loop_
_entity.id
_entity.type
_entity.pdbx_description
1 polymer ?
#
loop_
_entity_poly.entity_id
_entity_poly.type
_entity_poly.pdbx_seq_one_letter_code
_entity_poly.pdbx_strand_id
1 'polypeptide(L)'
;KYHPEELYAAGLFPNQSPGDDGIVAYSEKHKNESLVDSDLVTWYTFGVTHIVRPEDWPIMPIETCGFRLKPYGFFAGSPALDVPPPIAKECHGETCLKH
;
A
#
# COMPACT_ATOMS: atom_id res chain seq x y z
N LYS A 1 6.44 17.69 -4.39
CA LYS A 1 6.82 17.83 -2.96
C LYS A 1 5.56 17.74 -2.12
N TYR A 2 5.68 17.77 -0.80
CA TYR A 2 4.53 17.99 0.06
C TYR A 2 3.94 19.39 -0.16
N HIS A 3 2.64 19.43 -0.48
CA HIS A 3 1.81 20.64 -0.49
C HIS A 3 0.52 20.33 0.29
N PRO A 4 0.13 21.16 1.27
CA PRO A 4 -0.93 20.82 2.22
C PRO A 4 -2.32 20.65 1.58
N GLU A 5 -2.57 21.32 0.46
CA GLU A 5 -3.86 21.27 -0.26
C GLU A 5 -3.96 20.12 -1.29
N GLU A 6 -2.85 19.44 -1.59
CA GLU A 6 -2.76 18.43 -2.66
C GLU A 6 -3.00 17.01 -2.12
N LEU A 7 -4.22 16.77 -1.64
CA LEU A 7 -4.59 15.56 -0.90
C LEU A 7 -5.31 14.48 -1.72
N TYR A 8 -5.84 14.82 -2.91
CA TYR A 8 -6.71 13.92 -3.67
C TYR A 8 -6.10 13.59 -5.04
N ALA A 9 -5.78 12.31 -5.26
CA ALA A 9 -5.14 11.87 -6.51
C ALA A 9 -5.96 12.18 -7.77
N ALA A 10 -7.29 12.18 -7.65
CA ALA A 10 -8.24 12.46 -8.74
C ALA A 10 -8.83 13.89 -8.69
N GLY A 11 -8.29 14.78 -7.84
CA GLY A 11 -8.81 16.12 -7.60
C GLY A 11 -9.96 16.16 -6.59
N LEU A 12 -10.40 17.38 -6.25
CA LEU A 12 -11.38 17.63 -5.18
C LEU A 12 -12.81 17.18 -5.54
N PHE A 13 -13.19 17.29 -6.82
CA PHE A 13 -14.53 16.98 -7.32
C PHE A 13 -14.48 15.88 -8.38
N PRO A 14 -14.37 14.59 -7.99
CA PRO A 14 -14.11 13.50 -8.93
C PRO A 14 -15.33 13.09 -9.77
N ASN A 15 -16.55 13.30 -9.27
CA ASN A 15 -17.76 12.87 -9.98
C ASN A 15 -17.95 13.68 -11.27
N GLN A 16 -17.97 13.00 -12.41
CA GLN A 16 -18.08 13.61 -13.75
C GLN A 16 -17.00 14.70 -14.01
N SER A 17 -15.85 14.58 -13.37
CA SER A 17 -14.72 15.48 -13.59
C SER A 17 -14.25 15.43 -15.04
N PRO A 18 -13.90 16.57 -15.66
CA PRO A 18 -13.23 16.58 -16.96
C PRO A 18 -11.79 16.04 -16.90
N GLY A 19 -11.24 15.81 -15.69
CA GLY A 19 -9.91 15.22 -15.48
C GLY A 19 -8.75 16.22 -15.55
N ASP A 20 -9.01 17.48 -15.22
CA ASP A 20 -8.05 18.59 -15.28
C ASP A 20 -7.31 18.88 -13.95
N ASP A 21 -7.66 18.17 -12.87
CA ASP A 21 -7.05 18.29 -11.53
C ASP A 21 -6.47 16.95 -11.03
N GLY A 22 -5.86 16.95 -9.85
CA GLY A 22 -5.29 15.77 -9.20
C GLY A 22 -3.81 15.61 -9.50
N ILE A 23 -3.30 14.37 -9.36
CA ILE A 23 -1.86 14.10 -9.35
C ILE A 23 -1.16 14.51 -10.66
N VAL A 24 -1.85 14.43 -11.80
CA VAL A 24 -1.30 14.85 -13.10
C VAL A 24 -1.10 16.36 -13.12
N ALA A 25 -2.10 17.13 -12.68
CA ALA A 25 -2.03 18.59 -12.59
C ALA A 25 -1.00 19.04 -11.54
N TYR A 26 -0.96 18.40 -10.37
CA TYR A 26 0.02 18.70 -9.32
C TYR A 26 1.45 18.47 -9.81
N SER A 27 1.69 17.34 -10.48
CA SER A 27 3.02 17.01 -11.02
C SER A 27 3.47 18.02 -12.09
N GLU A 28 2.57 18.44 -12.98
CA GLU A 28 2.88 19.42 -14.02
C GLU A 28 3.13 20.82 -13.45
N LYS A 29 2.29 21.25 -12.49
CA LYS A 29 2.43 22.53 -11.78
C LYS A 29 3.78 22.66 -11.07
N HIS A 30 4.27 21.56 -10.49
CA HIS A 30 5.50 21.52 -9.69
C HIS A 30 6.71 20.90 -10.42
N LYS A 31 6.64 20.70 -11.75
CA LYS A 31 7.66 19.99 -12.54
C LYS A 31 9.08 20.55 -12.47
N ASN A 32 9.21 21.85 -12.20
CA ASN A 32 10.49 22.55 -12.14
C ASN A 32 11.06 22.65 -10.71
N GLU A 33 10.35 22.12 -9.72
CA GLU A 33 10.82 22.14 -8.35
C GLU A 33 11.80 21.00 -8.07
N SER A 34 12.97 21.32 -7.50
CA SER A 34 13.93 20.30 -7.05
C SER A 34 13.34 19.43 -5.95
N LEU A 35 13.42 18.11 -6.08
CA LEU A 35 12.97 17.14 -5.08
C LEU A 35 14.05 16.77 -4.04
N VAL A 36 15.29 17.22 -4.24
CA VAL A 36 16.44 16.88 -3.37
C VAL A 36 16.28 17.51 -1.99
N ASP A 37 16.56 16.73 -0.93
CA ASP A 37 16.52 17.14 0.48
C ASP A 37 15.24 17.90 0.86
N SER A 38 14.10 17.43 0.34
CA SER A 38 12.79 18.07 0.54
C SER A 38 11.79 17.10 1.15
N ASP A 39 10.70 17.65 1.68
CA ASP A 39 9.56 16.85 2.13
C ASP A 39 8.79 16.31 0.91
N LEU A 40 8.68 14.99 0.84
CA LEU A 40 8.20 14.27 -0.33
C LEU A 40 6.97 13.43 0.01
N VAL A 41 6.06 13.40 -0.96
CA VAL A 41 4.89 12.51 -0.96
C VAL A 41 5.06 11.53 -2.11
N THR A 42 4.80 10.25 -1.86
CA THR A 42 4.79 9.20 -2.89
C THR A 42 3.37 8.66 -3.06
N TRP A 43 2.92 8.63 -4.31
CA TRP A 43 1.63 8.06 -4.70
C TRP A 43 1.90 6.73 -5.42
N TYR A 44 1.43 5.63 -4.84
CA TYR A 44 1.63 4.28 -5.38
C TYR A 44 0.31 3.71 -5.88
N THR A 45 0.19 3.51 -7.19
CA THR A 45 -0.99 2.89 -7.82
C THR A 45 -0.81 1.38 -7.88
N PHE A 46 -1.72 0.65 -7.26
CA PHE A 46 -1.82 -0.80 -7.38
C PHE A 46 -3.29 -1.20 -7.53
N GLY A 47 -3.54 -2.33 -8.19
CA GLY A 47 -4.89 -2.83 -8.44
C GLY A 47 -4.85 -4.21 -9.06
N VAL A 48 -6.02 -4.81 -9.20
CA VAL A 48 -6.20 -6.10 -9.88
C VAL A 48 -6.97 -5.89 -11.18
N THR A 49 -6.64 -6.66 -12.20
CA THR A 49 -7.48 -6.75 -13.40
C THR A 49 -8.50 -7.86 -13.19
N HIS A 50 -9.74 -7.48 -12.87
CA HIS A 50 -10.79 -8.46 -12.58
C HIS A 50 -11.37 -9.05 -13.89
N ILE A 51 -10.94 -10.26 -14.23
CA ILE A 51 -11.51 -11.07 -15.31
C ILE A 51 -12.56 -12.01 -14.68
N VAL A 52 -13.84 -11.75 -14.96
CA VAL A 52 -14.96 -12.48 -14.36
C VAL A 52 -14.95 -13.95 -14.76
N ARG A 53 -15.11 -14.83 -13.78
CA ARG A 53 -15.22 -16.28 -13.97
C ARG A 53 -16.60 -16.78 -13.53
N PRO A 54 -17.10 -17.91 -14.04
CA PRO A 54 -18.36 -18.50 -13.59
C PRO A 54 -18.44 -18.76 -12.08
N GLU A 55 -17.30 -19.02 -11.43
CA GLU A 55 -17.18 -19.24 -9.99
C GLU A 55 -17.41 -17.97 -9.16
N ASP A 56 -17.38 -16.79 -9.78
CA ASP A 56 -17.67 -15.52 -9.10
C ASP A 56 -19.20 -15.32 -8.90
N TRP A 57 -20.03 -16.23 -9.44
CA TRP A 57 -21.49 -16.22 -9.32
C TRP A 57 -22.00 -17.34 -8.39
N PRO A 58 -23.03 -17.09 -7.55
CA PRO A 58 -23.74 -15.83 -7.30
C PRO A 58 -23.03 -14.89 -6.32
N ILE A 59 -21.98 -15.37 -5.67
CA ILE A 59 -21.20 -14.65 -4.67
C ILE A 59 -19.73 -14.88 -4.97
N MET A 60 -19.00 -13.80 -5.23
CA MET A 60 -17.59 -13.84 -5.55
C MET A 60 -16.75 -14.26 -4.33
N PRO A 61 -15.87 -15.28 -4.45
CA PRO A 61 -14.86 -15.59 -3.45
C PRO A 61 -13.83 -14.46 -3.28
N ILE A 62 -13.11 -14.44 -2.15
CA ILE A 62 -12.15 -13.37 -1.87
C ILE A 62 -10.96 -13.37 -2.85
N GLU A 63 -10.61 -12.18 -3.34
CA GLU A 63 -9.34 -11.91 -4.03
C GLU A 63 -8.48 -11.01 -3.13
N THR A 64 -7.23 -11.40 -2.87
CA THR A 64 -6.32 -10.65 -1.99
C THR A 64 -5.21 -10.00 -2.81
N CYS A 65 -5.04 -8.69 -2.65
CA CYS A 65 -3.95 -7.91 -3.21
C CYS A 65 -3.35 -7.02 -2.12
N GLY A 66 -2.04 -6.81 -2.14
CA GLY A 66 -1.37 -5.95 -1.16
C GLY A 66 0.10 -5.69 -1.50
N PHE A 67 0.66 -4.72 -0.81
CA PHE A 67 2.08 -4.36 -0.89
C PHE A 67 2.65 -4.20 0.52
N ARG A 68 3.98 -4.16 0.65
CA ARG A 68 4.64 -3.94 1.93
C ARG A 68 5.78 -2.94 1.77
N LEU A 69 5.82 -1.96 2.65
CA LEU A 69 7.00 -1.12 2.84
C LEU A 69 7.98 -1.86 3.75
N LYS A 70 9.16 -2.16 3.23
CA LYS A 70 10.23 -2.80 3.99
C LYS A 70 11.35 -1.79 4.22
N PRO A 71 11.85 -1.65 5.46
CA PRO A 71 13.04 -0.84 5.72
C PRO A 71 14.23 -1.44 4.97
N TYR A 72 14.97 -0.61 4.25
CA TYR A 72 16.20 -1.00 3.55
C TYR A 72 17.32 -0.06 3.95
N GLY A 73 18.38 -0.58 4.58
CA GLY A 73 19.47 0.23 5.12
C GLY A 73 19.06 1.19 6.25
N PHE A 74 17.85 1.06 6.81
CA PHE A 74 17.33 1.94 7.85
C PHE A 74 17.89 1.63 9.25
N PHE A 75 18.10 0.35 9.55
CA PHE A 75 18.64 -0.12 10.83
C PHE A 75 20.09 -0.60 10.66
N ALA A 76 20.92 -0.39 11.68
CA ALA A 76 22.30 -0.89 11.73
C ALA A 76 22.39 -2.43 11.91
N GLY A 77 21.29 -3.06 12.32
CA GLY A 77 21.17 -4.50 12.53
C GLY A 77 19.71 -4.93 12.48
N SER A 78 19.44 -6.22 12.69
CA SER A 78 18.06 -6.73 12.70
C SER A 78 17.23 -6.02 13.78
N PRO A 79 16.11 -5.35 13.43
CA PRO A 79 15.26 -4.68 14.43
C PRO A 79 14.52 -5.67 15.34
N ALA A 80 14.51 -6.96 14.99
CA ALA A 80 13.83 -8.01 15.74
C ALA A 80 14.76 -8.81 16.66
N LEU A 81 16.01 -8.38 16.84
CA LEU A 81 17.03 -9.17 17.55
C LEU A 81 16.67 -9.47 19.01
N ASP A 82 16.04 -8.52 19.70
CA ASP A 82 15.68 -8.64 21.12
C ASP A 82 14.25 -9.15 21.33
N VAL A 83 13.57 -9.59 20.27
CA VAL A 83 12.19 -10.09 20.37
C VAL A 83 12.25 -11.55 20.85
N PRO A 84 11.71 -11.87 22.05
CA PRO A 84 11.70 -13.24 22.54
C PRO A 84 10.86 -14.12 21.59
N PRO A 85 11.27 -15.38 21.36
CA PRO A 85 10.47 -16.29 20.58
C PRO A 85 9.12 -16.53 21.27
N PRO A 86 8.04 -16.83 20.52
CA PRO A 86 6.78 -17.19 21.13
C PRO A 86 6.98 -18.38 22.06
N ILE A 87 6.47 -18.27 23.29
CA ILE A 87 6.48 -19.36 24.26
C ILE A 87 5.66 -20.50 23.65
N ALA A 88 6.30 -21.65 23.42
CA ALA A 88 5.59 -22.86 23.03
C ALA A 88 4.59 -23.16 24.15
N LYS A 89 3.29 -22.99 23.89
CA LYS A 89 2.27 -23.61 24.75
C LYS A 89 2.52 -25.11 24.67
N GLU A 90 2.86 -25.74 25.79
CA GLU A 90 2.82 -27.19 25.90
C GLU A 90 1.45 -27.65 25.39
N CYS A 91 1.46 -28.34 24.24
CA CYS A 91 0.28 -28.97 23.69
C CYS A 91 -0.10 -30.13 24.62
N HIS A 92 -0.84 -29.85 25.69
CA HIS A 92 -1.62 -30.86 26.38
C HIS A 92 -2.83 -31.21 25.53
N GLY A 93 -2.62 -32.12 24.58
CA GLY A 93 -3.65 -32.62 23.68
C GLY A 93 -3.01 -33.15 22.42
N GLU A 94 -3.13 -34.45 22.20
CA GLU A 94 -2.65 -35.13 21.01
C GLU A 94 -3.22 -34.46 19.75
N THR A 95 -2.41 -34.47 18.67
CA THR A 95 -2.66 -33.94 17.32
C THR A 95 -2.46 -32.43 17.10
N CYS A 96 -1.20 -32.05 16.88
CA CYS A 96 -0.87 -30.87 16.08
C CYS A 96 -0.21 -31.35 14.77
N LEU A 97 -1.05 -31.65 13.77
CA LEU A 97 -0.61 -31.93 12.40
C LEU A 97 -0.17 -30.61 11.76
N LYS A 98 1.08 -30.61 11.28
CA LYS A 98 1.63 -29.56 10.43
C LYS A 98 0.97 -29.62 9.05
N HIS A 99 0.21 -28.59 8.69
CA HIS A 99 -0.02 -28.18 7.30
C HIS A 99 0.32 -26.69 7.20
#